data_AF-A0A970D7T3-F1
#
_entry.id   AF-A0A970D7T3-F1
#
_cell.length_a   1.000
_cell.length_b   1.000
_cell.length_c   1.000
_cell.angle_alpha   90.00
_cell.angle_beta   90.00
_cell.angle_gamma   90.00
#
_symmetry.space_group_name_H-M   'P 1'
#
loop_
_entity.id
_entity.type
_entity.pdbx_description
1 polymer ?
#
loop_
_entity_poly.entity_id
_entity_poly.type
_entity_poly.pdbx_seq_one_letter_code
_entity_poly.pdbx_strand_id
1 'polypeptide(L)'
;MAEKTLLMSIKPNRKHSILERLIKEVDPSQDTSRSSFTCRALEYSVNVDNWFEIKNELDVLKDITDIDIPKSMNIRLDERAMMLLNDKVRPQMEQQLKNAGVIKKVLQNRYMLQLLWFHYLKVMKEKAFDVGAKKSIMADKITAPDMFKILAEIVLLNREEDIDTIEKLKTIFSDWRNKNG
;
A
#
# COMPACT_ATOMS: atom_id res chain seq x y z
N MET A 1 34.84 2.45 11.54
CA MET A 1 34.44 2.66 10.13
C MET A 1 33.20 3.55 10.19
N ALA A 2 33.21 4.75 9.61
CA ALA A 2 32.07 5.66 9.73
C ALA A 2 30.89 5.11 8.92
N GLU A 3 29.76 4.90 9.58
CA GLU A 3 28.52 4.45 8.96
C GLU A 3 28.10 5.48 7.91
N LYS A 4 28.21 5.11 6.64
CA LYS A 4 27.87 6.01 5.54
C LYS A 4 26.35 6.14 5.55
N THR A 5 25.84 7.36 5.69
CA THR A 5 24.40 7.65 5.66
C THR A 5 24.12 8.71 4.61
N LEU A 6 23.06 8.52 3.82
CA LEU A 6 22.58 9.55 2.89
C LEU A 6 21.43 10.30 3.53
N LEU A 7 21.54 11.63 3.57
CA LEU A 7 20.44 12.51 3.92
C LEU A 7 19.70 12.93 2.65
N MET A 8 18.46 12.46 2.51
CA MET A 8 17.55 12.93 1.48
C MET A 8 16.63 14.00 2.06
N SER A 9 16.75 15.22 1.55
CA SER A 9 15.89 16.35 1.91
C SER A 9 14.96 16.71 0.76
N ILE A 10 13.65 16.76 1.04
CA ILE A 10 12.64 17.17 0.05
C ILE A 10 11.71 18.24 0.64
N LYS A 11 11.11 19.04 -0.24
CA LYS A 11 9.91 19.83 0.06
C LYS A 11 8.69 18.93 -0.18
N PRO A 12 8.00 18.45 0.86
CA PRO A 12 6.89 17.53 0.70
C PRO A 12 5.65 18.28 0.20
N ASN A 13 4.64 17.51 -0.17
CA ASN A 13 3.31 18.00 -0.50
C ASN A 13 2.26 17.12 0.18
N ARG A 14 0.98 17.44 -0.01
CA ARG A 14 -0.13 16.72 0.61
C ARG A 14 -0.07 15.20 0.47
N LYS A 15 0.24 14.68 -0.72
CA LYS A 15 0.35 13.23 -0.96
C LYS A 15 1.39 12.58 -0.03
N HIS A 16 2.50 13.26 0.30
CA HIS A 16 3.48 12.70 1.24
C HIS A 16 2.89 12.58 2.65
N SER A 17 2.23 13.63 3.13
CA SER A 17 1.60 13.60 4.46
C SER A 17 0.54 12.51 4.53
N ILE A 18 -0.28 12.35 3.48
CA ILE A 18 -1.32 11.32 3.42
C ILE A 18 -0.69 9.93 3.51
N LEU A 19 0.33 9.67 2.68
CA LEU A 19 1.04 8.39 2.67
C LEU A 19 1.71 8.11 4.02
N GLU A 20 2.37 9.11 4.61
CA GLU A 20 2.98 8.98 5.94
C GLU A 20 1.94 8.60 7.00
N ARG A 21 0.79 9.27 7.04
CA ARG A 21 -0.27 8.95 8.00
C ARG A 21 -0.77 7.52 7.79
N LEU A 22 -1.13 7.17 6.55
CA LEU A 22 -1.67 5.85 6.23
C LEU A 22 -0.66 4.73 6.53
N ILE A 23 0.63 4.95 6.26
CA ILE A 23 1.69 3.98 6.61
C ILE A 23 1.75 3.81 8.13
N LYS A 24 1.75 4.90 8.90
CA LYS A 24 1.81 4.84 10.37
C LYS A 24 0.60 4.14 11.00
N GLU A 25 -0.55 4.16 10.33
CA GLU A 25 -1.75 3.44 10.78
C GLU A 25 -1.65 1.92 10.58
N VAL A 26 -0.89 1.45 9.57
CA VAL A 26 -0.87 0.03 9.19
C VAL A 26 0.47 -0.68 9.41
N ASP A 27 1.58 0.06 9.52
CA ASP A 27 2.91 -0.50 9.73
C ASP A 27 3.04 -0.95 11.20
N PRO A 28 3.19 -2.27 11.46
CA PRO A 28 3.26 -2.78 12.83
C PRO A 28 4.62 -2.54 13.50
N SER A 29 5.59 -1.95 12.77
CA SER A 29 6.93 -1.70 13.29
C SER A 29 6.93 -0.67 14.42
N GLN A 30 7.74 -0.90 15.45
CA GLN A 30 7.88 0.03 16.58
C GLN A 30 8.45 1.39 16.15
N ASP A 31 9.44 1.39 15.26
CA ASP A 31 10.00 2.62 14.69
C ASP A 31 9.26 3.01 13.41
N THR A 32 8.38 4.01 13.55
CA THR A 32 7.56 4.57 12.49
C THR A 32 8.12 5.90 11.94
N SER A 33 9.40 6.18 12.21
CA SER A 33 10.06 7.34 11.64
C SER A 33 10.17 7.24 10.11
N ARG A 34 10.19 8.40 9.44
CA ARG A 34 10.28 8.49 7.98
C ARG A 34 11.50 7.76 7.42
N SER A 35 12.63 7.85 8.11
CA SER A 35 13.84 7.09 7.78
C SER A 35 13.58 5.59 7.81
N SER A 36 13.03 5.11 8.93
CA SER A 36 12.83 3.68 9.19
C SER A 36 11.90 3.01 8.19
N PHE A 37 10.70 3.57 7.98
CA PHE A 37 9.78 2.98 7.01
C PHE A 37 10.23 3.20 5.55
N THR A 38 11.05 4.22 5.26
CA THR A 38 11.64 4.38 3.91
C THR A 38 12.71 3.32 3.64
N CYS A 39 13.57 3.01 4.61
CA CYS A 39 14.53 1.91 4.49
C CYS A 39 13.80 0.58 4.25
N ARG A 40 12.76 0.27 5.04
CA ARG A 40 11.93 -0.91 4.81
C ARG A 40 11.25 -0.88 3.44
N ALA A 41 10.70 0.26 3.04
CA ALA A 41 10.05 0.40 1.73
C ALA A 41 11.02 0.05 0.59
N LEU A 42 12.30 0.42 0.69
CA LEU A 42 13.32 0.05 -0.28
C LEU A 42 13.56 -1.46 -0.33
N GLU A 43 13.60 -2.13 0.83
CA GLU A 43 13.75 -3.59 0.89
C GLU A 43 12.60 -4.32 0.18
N TYR A 44 11.35 -3.87 0.37
CA TYR A 44 10.20 -4.44 -0.33
C TYR A 44 10.17 -4.11 -1.82
N SER A 45 10.80 -3.01 -2.22
CA SER A 45 10.72 -2.49 -3.60
C SER A 45 11.68 -3.17 -4.58
N VAL A 46 12.53 -4.06 -4.08
CA VAL A 46 13.50 -4.84 -4.85
C VAL A 46 12.85 -5.71 -5.92
N ASN A 47 11.59 -6.13 -5.73
CA ASN A 47 10.89 -7.05 -6.65
C ASN A 47 9.61 -6.42 -7.22
N VAL A 48 9.55 -5.09 -7.33
CA VAL A 48 8.40 -4.45 -8.00
C VAL A 48 8.51 -4.69 -9.49
N ASP A 49 7.52 -5.38 -10.06
CA ASP A 49 7.50 -5.71 -11.48
C ASP A 49 7.16 -4.50 -12.35
N ASN A 50 6.20 -3.67 -11.92
CA ASN A 50 5.68 -2.57 -12.72
C ASN A 50 5.40 -1.29 -11.92
N TRP A 51 6.34 -0.33 -11.95
CA TRP A 51 6.19 0.98 -11.34
C TRP A 51 5.11 1.86 -12.02
N PHE A 52 4.72 1.56 -13.26
CA PHE A 52 3.62 2.27 -13.92
C PHE A 52 2.26 1.96 -13.30
N GLU A 53 2.03 0.72 -12.86
CA GLU A 53 0.82 0.33 -12.12
C GLU A 53 0.76 1.03 -10.76
N ILE A 54 1.86 1.00 -10.00
CA ILE A 54 1.99 1.72 -8.73
C ILE A 54 1.68 3.21 -8.92
N LYS A 55 2.16 3.81 -10.02
CA LYS A 55 1.85 5.20 -10.38
C LYS A 55 0.36 5.40 -10.62
N ASN A 56 -0.30 4.55 -11.41
CA ASN A 56 -1.71 4.75 -11.76
C ASN A 56 -2.61 4.62 -10.54
N GLU A 57 -2.29 3.69 -9.66
CA GLU A 57 -2.98 3.54 -8.38
C GLU A 57 -2.72 4.71 -7.42
N LEU A 58 -1.51 5.25 -7.39
CA LEU A 58 -1.19 6.47 -6.62
C LEU A 58 -1.97 7.70 -7.12
N ASP A 59 -2.33 7.75 -8.41
CA ASP A 59 -3.09 8.86 -8.98
C ASP A 59 -4.56 8.84 -8.54
N VAL A 60 -5.12 7.67 -8.26
CA VAL A 60 -6.50 7.52 -7.76
C VAL A 60 -6.60 7.48 -6.23
N LEU A 61 -5.48 7.64 -5.51
CA LEU A 61 -5.48 7.74 -4.05
C LEU A 61 -6.38 8.90 -3.61
N LYS A 62 -7.42 8.57 -2.84
CA LYS A 62 -8.39 9.53 -2.33
C LYS A 62 -7.67 10.62 -1.53
N ASP A 63 -7.98 11.88 -1.87
CA ASP A 63 -7.43 13.02 -1.16
C ASP A 63 -8.04 13.13 0.24
N ILE A 64 -7.24 13.60 1.19
CA ILE A 64 -7.69 13.85 2.56
C ILE A 64 -7.36 15.30 2.89
N THR A 65 -8.42 16.09 3.05
CA THR A 65 -8.35 17.55 3.05
C THR A 65 -7.78 18.13 4.34
N ASP A 66 -7.97 17.44 5.46
CA ASP A 66 -7.48 17.86 6.77
C ASP A 66 -6.17 17.14 7.12
N ILE A 67 -5.07 17.65 6.58
CA ILE A 67 -3.73 17.14 6.89
C ILE A 67 -2.67 18.25 6.81
N ASP A 68 -1.83 18.30 7.85
CA ASP A 68 -0.71 19.23 7.88
C ASP A 68 0.40 18.82 6.90
N ILE A 69 1.01 19.81 6.25
CA ILE A 69 2.10 19.61 5.30
C ILE A 69 3.36 20.22 5.91
N PRO A 70 4.33 19.38 6.33
CA PRO A 70 5.55 19.89 6.94
C PRO A 70 6.35 20.72 5.95
N LYS A 71 7.05 21.76 6.44
CA LYS A 71 7.85 22.66 5.58
C LYS A 71 8.98 21.93 4.85
N SER A 72 9.56 20.92 5.48
CA SER A 72 10.63 20.08 4.94
C SER A 72 10.51 18.66 5.47
N MET A 73 11.08 17.72 4.72
CA MET A 73 11.15 16.33 5.09
C MET A 73 12.57 15.83 4.88
N ASN A 74 13.17 15.34 5.96
CA ASN A 74 14.52 14.79 5.98
C ASN A 74 14.45 13.30 6.27
N ILE A 75 15.08 12.50 5.43
CA ILE A 75 15.08 11.05 5.50
C ILE A 75 16.53 10.60 5.47
N ARG A 76 16.94 9.85 6.48
CA ARG A 76 18.26 9.25 6.55
C ARG A 76 18.15 7.81 6.06
N LEU A 77 18.96 7.46 5.07
CA LEU A 77 19.08 6.09 4.59
C LEU A 77 20.36 5.49 5.15
N ASP A 78 20.24 4.29 5.70
CA ASP A 78 21.38 3.45 6.05
C ASP A 78 22.11 2.93 4.80
N GLU A 79 23.27 2.32 5.01
CA GLU A 79 24.13 1.83 3.93
C GLU A 79 23.41 0.84 3.00
N ARG A 80 22.64 -0.08 3.55
CA ARG A 80 21.90 -1.08 2.79
C ARG A 80 20.83 -0.42 1.93
N ALA A 81 20.03 0.47 2.51
CA ALA A 81 18.98 1.20 1.82
C ALA A 81 19.55 2.08 0.70
N MET A 82 20.72 2.71 0.92
CA MET A 82 21.41 3.46 -0.14
C MET A 82 21.81 2.59 -1.32
N MET A 83 22.40 1.42 -1.06
CA MET A 83 22.77 0.47 -2.11
C MET A 83 21.53 0.03 -2.90
N LEU A 84 20.46 -0.40 -2.21
CA LEU A 84 19.21 -0.80 -2.86
C LEU A 84 18.61 0.32 -3.72
N LEU A 85 18.62 1.55 -3.21
CA LEU A 85 18.11 2.72 -3.91
C LEU A 85 18.90 2.98 -5.20
N ASN A 86 20.22 3.04 -5.11
CA ASN A 86 21.08 3.47 -6.22
C ASN A 86 21.28 2.38 -7.27
N ASP A 87 21.43 1.12 -6.84
CA ASP A 87 21.86 0.05 -7.72
C ASP A 87 20.67 -0.66 -8.37
N LYS A 88 19.47 -0.59 -7.76
CA LYS A 88 18.31 -1.36 -8.22
C LYS A 88 17.04 -0.53 -8.35
N VAL A 89 16.51 0.01 -7.25
CA VAL A 89 15.15 0.56 -7.20
C VAL A 89 15.00 1.79 -8.08
N ARG A 90 15.91 2.79 -7.96
CA ARG A 90 15.81 4.02 -8.77
C ARG A 90 16.04 3.76 -10.26
N PRO A 91 17.10 3.05 -10.69
CA PRO A 91 17.31 2.77 -12.11
C PRO A 91 16.12 2.06 -12.75
N GLN A 92 15.58 1.03 -12.09
CA GLN A 92 14.42 0.28 -12.56
C GLN A 92 13.18 1.18 -12.66
N MET A 93 12.86 1.92 -11.59
CA MET A 93 11.71 2.83 -11.57
C MET A 93 11.81 3.91 -12.65
N GLU A 94 12.99 4.52 -12.81
CA GLU A 94 13.21 5.55 -13.81
C GLU A 94 13.08 4.99 -15.24
N GLN A 95 13.64 3.82 -15.52
CA GLN A 95 13.53 3.16 -16.82
C GLN A 95 12.06 2.84 -17.16
N GLN A 96 11.32 2.22 -16.25
CA GLN A 96 9.93 1.85 -16.50
C GLN A 96 9.03 3.07 -16.72
N LEU A 97 9.20 4.13 -15.91
CA LEU A 97 8.42 5.35 -16.06
C LEU A 97 8.78 6.16 -17.31
N LYS A 98 10.03 6.09 -17.78
CA LYS A 98 10.43 6.65 -19.08
C LYS A 98 9.80 5.89 -20.23
N ASN A 99 9.86 4.56 -20.20
CA ASN A 99 9.27 3.70 -21.23
C ASN A 99 7.76 3.91 -21.34
N ALA A 100 7.08 4.13 -20.21
CA ALA A 100 5.65 4.43 -20.16
C ALA A 100 5.31 5.91 -20.48
N GLY A 101 6.29 6.75 -20.82
CA GLY A 101 6.06 8.16 -21.16
C GLY A 101 5.65 9.06 -19.98
N VAL A 102 5.75 8.56 -18.73
CA VAL A 102 5.36 9.31 -17.53
C VAL A 102 6.37 10.41 -17.20
N ILE A 103 7.66 10.13 -17.39
CA ILE A 103 8.74 11.10 -17.19
C ILE A 103 9.65 11.18 -18.42
N LYS A 104 10.20 12.38 -18.69
CA LYS A 104 11.09 12.61 -19.85
C LYS A 104 12.58 12.64 -19.52
N LYS A 105 12.93 12.98 -18.28
CA LYS A 105 14.31 13.17 -17.83
C LYS A 105 14.53 12.34 -16.55
N VAL A 106 15.05 12.96 -15.50
CA VAL A 106 15.41 12.30 -14.25
C VAL A 106 14.19 12.16 -13.35
N LEU A 107 14.10 11.03 -12.66
CA LEU A 107 13.10 10.80 -11.63
C LEU A 107 13.42 11.66 -10.39
N GLN A 108 12.58 12.66 -10.12
CA GLN A 108 12.74 13.55 -8.97
C GLN A 108 12.53 12.80 -7.65
N ASN A 109 13.39 13.06 -6.65
CA ASN A 109 13.32 12.44 -5.32
C ASN A 109 11.93 12.56 -4.69
N ARG A 110 11.30 13.74 -4.84
CA ARG A 110 9.95 13.98 -4.35
C ARG A 110 8.95 12.98 -4.92
N TYR A 111 8.98 12.74 -6.23
CA TYR A 111 8.01 11.84 -6.87
C TYR A 111 8.33 10.37 -6.61
N MET A 112 9.61 10.01 -6.68
CA MET A 112 10.10 8.67 -6.31
C MET A 112 9.63 8.26 -4.91
N LEU A 113 9.74 9.18 -3.94
CA LEU A 113 9.36 8.89 -2.56
C LEU A 113 7.86 8.60 -2.43
N GLN A 114 7.00 9.31 -3.18
CA GLN A 114 5.57 9.02 -3.20
C GLN A 114 5.28 7.62 -3.73
N LEU A 115 5.90 7.23 -4.84
CA LEU A 115 5.73 5.89 -5.41
C LEU A 115 6.23 4.80 -4.46
N LEU A 116 7.40 5.02 -3.87
CA LEU A 116 8.02 4.11 -2.92
C LEU A 116 7.13 3.90 -1.68
N TRP A 117 6.64 4.99 -1.10
CA TRP A 117 5.77 4.95 0.07
C TRP A 117 4.41 4.35 -0.23
N PHE A 118 3.86 4.63 -1.41
CA PHE A 118 2.59 4.03 -1.82
C PHE A 118 2.71 2.52 -2.05
N HIS A 119 3.78 2.07 -2.71
CA HIS A 119 4.08 0.63 -2.81
C HIS A 119 4.21 -0.01 -1.42
N TYR A 120 4.95 0.61 -0.51
CA TYR A 120 5.08 0.10 0.86
C TYR A 120 3.73 0.01 1.59
N LEU A 121 2.89 1.04 1.46
CA LEU A 121 1.53 1.03 2.00
C LEU A 121 0.71 -0.15 1.47
N LYS A 122 0.78 -0.45 0.17
CA LYS A 122 0.10 -1.62 -0.41
C LYS A 122 0.58 -2.92 0.23
N VAL A 123 1.89 -3.12 0.29
CA VAL A 123 2.47 -4.33 0.90
C VAL A 123 2.06 -4.47 2.37
N MET A 124 2.03 -3.36 3.14
CA MET A 124 1.59 -3.42 4.54
C MET A 124 0.11 -3.77 4.66
N LYS A 125 -0.75 -3.22 3.79
CA LYS A 125 -2.17 -3.57 3.75
C LYS A 125 -2.37 -5.04 3.39
N GLU A 126 -1.71 -5.53 2.35
CA GLU A 126 -1.75 -6.94 1.93
C GLU A 126 -1.31 -7.86 3.07
N LYS A 127 -0.20 -7.52 3.75
CA LYS A 127 0.26 -8.28 4.92
C LYS A 127 -0.73 -8.22 6.08
N ALA A 128 -1.37 -7.08 6.33
CA ALA A 128 -2.40 -6.95 7.36
C ALA A 128 -3.63 -7.81 7.01
N PHE A 129 -4.03 -7.87 5.73
CA PHE A 129 -5.07 -8.77 5.25
C PHE A 129 -4.66 -10.24 5.38
N ASP A 130 -3.44 -10.62 5.02
CA ASP A 130 -2.94 -11.99 5.16
C ASP A 130 -2.84 -12.42 6.62
N VAL A 131 -2.43 -11.53 7.52
CA VAL A 131 -2.42 -11.78 8.97
C VAL A 131 -3.85 -11.82 9.50
N GLY A 132 -4.77 -11.00 8.97
CA GLY A 132 -6.21 -11.07 9.25
C GLY A 132 -6.83 -12.38 8.77
N ALA A 133 -6.44 -12.88 7.59
CA ALA A 133 -6.88 -14.13 7.02
C ALA A 133 -6.30 -15.33 7.80
N LYS A 134 -5.00 -15.30 8.14
CA LYS A 134 -4.36 -16.30 9.00
C LYS A 134 -4.91 -16.28 10.44
N LYS A 135 -5.21 -15.10 10.98
CA LYS A 135 -5.97 -14.96 12.23
C LYS A 135 -7.41 -15.42 12.07
N SER A 136 -8.07 -15.25 10.93
CA SER A 136 -9.42 -15.77 10.69
C SER A 136 -9.44 -17.30 10.60
N ILE A 137 -8.35 -17.92 10.14
CA ILE A 137 -8.15 -19.38 10.17
C ILE A 137 -7.88 -19.86 11.62
N MET A 138 -7.45 -18.96 12.52
CA MET A 138 -7.26 -19.22 13.96
C MET A 138 -8.33 -18.59 14.87
N ALA A 139 -9.32 -17.86 14.33
CA ALA A 139 -10.36 -17.17 15.06
C ALA A 139 -11.69 -17.88 14.85
N ASP A 140 -11.91 -18.91 15.66
CA ASP A 140 -13.23 -19.20 16.22
C ASP A 140 -13.96 -17.88 16.56
N LYS A 141 -15.19 -17.54 16.17
CA LYS A 141 -16.28 -18.19 15.44
C LYS A 141 -17.15 -17.04 14.88
N ILE A 142 -17.30 -16.90 13.55
CA ILE A 142 -18.58 -16.38 13.06
C ILE A 142 -19.52 -17.59 13.08
N THR A 143 -20.49 -17.58 13.99
CA THR A 143 -21.45 -18.68 14.06
C THR A 143 -22.36 -18.63 12.82
N ALA A 144 -22.95 -19.76 12.41
CA ALA A 144 -23.93 -19.77 11.32
C ALA A 144 -25.05 -18.73 11.49
N PRO A 145 -25.58 -18.48 12.71
CA PRO A 145 -26.49 -17.37 12.99
C PRO A 145 -25.92 -15.98 12.68
N ASP A 146 -24.65 -15.72 12.98
CA ASP A 146 -24.02 -14.41 12.73
C ASP A 146 -23.80 -14.19 11.23
N MET A 147 -23.40 -15.25 10.50
CA MET A 147 -23.34 -15.21 9.04
C MET A 147 -24.71 -14.91 8.43
N PHE A 148 -25.77 -15.52 8.96
CA PHE A 148 -27.13 -15.30 8.47
C PHE A 148 -27.62 -13.87 8.71
N LYS A 149 -27.30 -13.26 9.87
CA LYS A 149 -27.64 -11.86 10.14
C LYS A 149 -26.97 -10.90 9.17
N ILE A 150 -25.68 -11.08 8.92
CA ILE A 150 -24.92 -10.25 7.97
C ILE A 150 -25.50 -10.39 6.55
N LEU A 151 -25.80 -11.61 6.12
CA LEU A 151 -26.43 -11.85 4.82
C LEU A 151 -27.83 -11.22 4.72
N ALA A 152 -28.64 -11.34 5.77
CA ALA A 152 -29.96 -10.71 5.83
C ALA A 152 -29.84 -9.18 5.77
N GLU A 153 -28.89 -8.58 6.48
CA GLU A 153 -28.64 -7.14 6.43
C GLU A 153 -28.23 -6.67 5.03
N ILE A 154 -27.33 -7.37 4.36
CA ILE A 154 -26.91 -7.03 2.99
C ILE A 154 -28.09 -7.09 2.01
N VAL A 155 -28.91 -8.15 2.10
CA VAL A 155 -30.07 -8.34 1.21
C VAL A 155 -31.20 -7.35 1.50
N LEU A 156 -31.44 -7.02 2.77
CA LEU A 156 -32.50 -6.09 3.18
C LEU A 156 -32.13 -4.64 2.88
N LEU A 157 -30.85 -4.27 3.04
CA LEU A 157 -30.37 -2.92 2.76
C LEU A 157 -30.28 -2.64 1.27
N ASN A 158 -30.10 -3.69 0.43
CA ASN A 158 -30.14 -3.68 -1.03
C ASN A 158 -29.61 -2.38 -1.67
N ARG A 159 -28.44 -1.93 -1.20
CA ARG A 159 -27.83 -0.70 -1.68
C ARG A 159 -27.19 -0.97 -3.03
N GLU A 160 -27.20 0.02 -3.92
CA GLU A 160 -26.56 -0.13 -5.23
C GLU A 160 -25.07 -0.48 -5.11
N GLU A 161 -24.42 0.00 -4.04
CA GLU A 161 -23.01 -0.28 -3.72
C GLU A 161 -22.74 -1.76 -3.36
N ASP A 162 -23.77 -2.50 -2.97
CA ASP A 162 -23.66 -3.88 -2.50
C ASP A 162 -24.00 -4.92 -3.59
N ILE A 163 -24.46 -4.48 -4.78
CA ILE A 163 -24.91 -5.35 -5.89
C ILE A 163 -23.83 -6.35 -6.30
N ASP A 164 -22.59 -5.90 -6.48
CA ASP A 164 -21.47 -6.77 -6.87
C ASP A 164 -21.16 -7.83 -5.81
N THR A 165 -21.33 -7.49 -4.54
CA THR A 165 -21.14 -8.40 -3.41
C THR A 165 -22.27 -9.44 -3.37
N ILE A 166 -23.51 -9.01 -3.59
CA ILE A 166 -24.69 -9.88 -3.64
C ILE A 166 -24.59 -10.89 -4.79
N GLU A 167 -24.16 -10.47 -5.98
CA GLU A 167 -24.03 -11.38 -7.14
C GLU A 167 -22.93 -12.43 -6.94
N LYS A 168 -21.81 -12.06 -6.31
CA LYS A 168 -20.77 -13.02 -5.93
C LYS A 168 -21.29 -14.05 -4.92
N LEU A 169 -22.06 -13.60 -3.92
CA LEU A 169 -22.66 -14.48 -2.93
C LEU A 169 -23.68 -15.46 -3.56
N LYS A 170 -24.54 -14.97 -4.47
CA LYS A 170 -25.47 -15.83 -5.22
C LYS A 170 -24.77 -16.91 -6.02
N THR A 171 -23.66 -16.56 -6.67
CA THR A 171 -22.84 -17.51 -7.43
C THR A 171 -22.30 -18.60 -6.52
N ILE A 172 -21.71 -18.22 -5.38
CA ILE A 172 -21.16 -19.16 -4.39
C ILE A 172 -22.24 -20.10 -3.84
N PHE A 173 -23.42 -19.57 -3.49
CA PHE A 173 -24.53 -20.40 -2.99
C PHE A 173 -25.09 -21.36 -4.05
N SER A 174 -25.16 -20.91 -5.30
CA SER A 174 -25.61 -21.75 -6.42
C SER A 174 -24.63 -22.89 -6.67
N ASP A 175 -23.33 -22.61 -6.66
CA ASP A 175 -22.30 -23.62 -6.81
C ASP A 175 -22.31 -24.64 -5.67
N TRP A 176 -22.50 -24.19 -4.43
CA TRP A 176 -22.61 -25.09 -3.29
C TRP A 176 -23.85 -25.99 -3.40
N ARG A 177 -25.01 -25.42 -3.78
CA ARG A 177 -26.26 -26.16 -3.97
C ARG A 177 -26.11 -27.22 -5.07
N ASN A 178 -25.49 -26.87 -6.20
CA ASN A 178 -25.28 -27.80 -7.31
C ASN A 178 -24.29 -28.93 -6.97
N LYS A 179 -23.41 -28.72 -5.98
CA LYS A 179 -22.45 -29.72 -5.51
C LYS A 179 -22.98 -30.64 -4.40
N ASN A 180 -23.99 -30.20 -3.64
CA ASN A 180 -24.43 -30.87 -2.40
C ASN A 180 -25.95 -31.11 -2.32
N GLY A 181 -26.73 -30.72 -3.33
CA GLY A 181 -28.15 -31.01 -3.49
C GLY A 181 -28.38 -31.89 -4.71
#